data_AF-A0A2D4P0H8-F1
#
_entry.id   AF-A0A2D4P0H8-F1
#
_cell.length_a   1.000
_cell.length_b   1.000
_cell.length_c   1.000
_cell.angle_alpha   90.00
_cell.angle_beta   90.00
_cell.angle_gamma   90.00
#
_symmetry.space_group_name_H-M   'P 1'
#
loop_
_entity.id
_entity.type
_entity.pdbx_description
1 polymer ?
#
loop_
_entity_poly.entity_id
_entity_poly.type
_entity_poly.pdbx_seq_one_letter_code
_entity_poly.pdbx_strand_id
1 'polypeptide(L)'
;TLSTICLWGSGFLIYPKLTCSMPVFPQRNGATTYPHPAHFGNTFRSVLLTFVLLACVAGITIAAAVVFCLRQHAKQREKEQLAGLGPEGATDSTYEYQELCRQHMAAKSLFGRAETPPSQPPAENSRVSSVSSQFSDAPQASPSSHSSTPSWCEEPVQSNMDISTGHMILAYMEDHLRNRDRLAKEWQALCAYQAEPNTCDAAQRETNAKKNRNPDYVPYDHARIKLKMECNPSRSDFINASPIIDHDPRMPAYIATQGPLSHTIAEFWQMVWENGCTVIVMLTPLVEDGIKQCDRYWPDEGSSLYHIYEVNLVSEHIWCEDFLVRSFYLKNVQSQETRTLTQFHFLSWPAEGIPTTTRPLLDFRRKVNKCYRGRSCPIVVHCSDGAGRTGTYILIDMVLNRMAKGVKEIDIAATLEHVRDQRPGVVQTKDQFEFALTAVAEEVNAILKALPQ
;
A
#
# COMPACT_ATOMS: atom_id res chain seq x y z
N THR A 1 7.60 -39.57 32.78
CA THR A 1 9.00 -39.16 32.51
C THR A 1 9.18 -39.17 31.01
N LEU A 2 9.58 -38.09 30.34
CA LEU A 2 10.88 -37.39 30.42
C LEU A 2 12.03 -38.36 30.07
N SER A 3 12.89 -38.08 29.08
CA SER A 3 12.99 -36.89 28.20
C SER A 3 13.95 -37.14 27.03
N THR A 4 14.11 -36.15 26.14
CA THR A 4 15.42 -35.77 25.53
C THR A 4 16.00 -36.66 24.42
N ILE A 5 16.79 -36.19 23.44
CA ILE A 5 16.84 -34.94 22.64
C ILE A 5 17.90 -35.12 21.53
N CYS A 6 17.98 -34.26 20.52
CA CYS A 6 19.10 -34.26 19.54
C CYS A 6 20.38 -33.64 20.15
N LEU A 7 21.57 -34.01 19.68
CA LEU A 7 22.77 -33.12 19.55
C LEU A 7 23.72 -33.79 18.54
N TRP A 8 24.25 -33.13 17.50
CA TRP A 8 25.17 -31.97 17.44
C TRP A 8 26.62 -32.27 17.88
N GLY A 9 27.58 -31.83 17.06
CA GLY A 9 28.96 -31.55 17.50
C GLY A 9 30.06 -32.27 16.71
N SER A 10 31.04 -31.49 16.27
CA SER A 10 32.51 -31.68 16.35
C SER A 10 33.15 -33.06 16.07
N GLY A 11 34.29 -33.19 15.41
CA GLY A 11 35.26 -32.19 14.95
C GLY A 11 36.65 -32.38 15.59
N PHE A 12 37.70 -32.42 14.75
CA PHE A 12 39.12 -32.20 15.08
C PHE A 12 39.90 -33.26 15.91
N LEU A 13 41.02 -33.79 15.34
CA LEU A 13 42.42 -33.77 15.88
C LEU A 13 43.31 -35.01 15.53
N ILE A 14 44.46 -34.71 14.91
CA ILE A 14 45.84 -35.22 15.18
C ILE A 14 46.37 -36.57 14.58
N TYR A 15 47.59 -36.43 14.03
CA TYR A 15 48.61 -37.36 13.48
C TYR A 15 49.39 -38.15 14.59
N PRO A 16 50.31 -39.16 14.35
CA PRO A 16 51.41 -39.12 13.35
C PRO A 16 52.15 -40.41 12.84
N LYS A 17 52.91 -40.26 11.73
CA LYS A 17 54.22 -40.95 11.37
C LYS A 17 54.25 -42.50 11.22
N LEU A 18 55.28 -43.18 10.67
CA LEU A 18 56.48 -42.85 9.84
C LEU A 18 56.24 -43.43 8.41
N THR A 19 57.12 -43.93 7.50
CA THR A 19 58.59 -44.03 7.18
C THR A 19 58.61 -44.34 5.65
N CYS A 20 59.32 -43.72 4.69
CA CYS A 20 60.71 -43.25 4.51
C CYS A 20 61.72 -44.30 3.96
N SER A 21 62.01 -44.24 2.66
CA SER A 21 63.31 -44.60 2.05
C SER A 21 63.45 -44.04 0.60
N MET A 22 64.71 -43.83 0.17
CA MET A 22 65.21 -43.34 -1.13
C MET A 22 66.44 -44.23 -1.51
N PRO A 23 67.20 -44.11 -2.65
CA PRO A 23 67.39 -42.96 -3.57
C PRO A 23 67.57 -43.32 -5.09
N VAL A 24 68.19 -42.39 -5.86
CA VAL A 24 69.02 -42.52 -7.09
C VAL A 24 68.42 -42.02 -8.43
N PHE A 25 69.20 -41.15 -9.09
CA PHE A 25 69.16 -40.67 -10.49
C PHE A 25 70.40 -41.26 -11.23
N PRO A 26 70.42 -41.51 -12.56
CA PRO A 26 70.62 -40.40 -13.52
C PRO A 26 70.10 -40.52 -14.99
N GLN A 27 69.86 -39.34 -15.58
CA GLN A 27 69.99 -38.85 -16.97
C GLN A 27 70.07 -39.75 -18.25
N ARG A 28 69.46 -39.21 -19.33
CA ARG A 28 69.79 -39.32 -20.80
C ARG A 28 69.57 -40.68 -21.50
N ASN A 29 68.76 -40.81 -22.56
CA ASN A 29 68.89 -40.17 -23.88
C ASN A 29 67.61 -40.23 -24.74
N GLY A 30 67.59 -39.49 -25.87
CA GLY A 30 66.39 -39.12 -26.63
C GLY A 30 65.68 -40.17 -27.51
N ALA A 31 64.56 -39.73 -28.08
CA ALA A 31 63.79 -40.37 -29.16
C ALA A 31 63.14 -39.29 -30.05
N THR A 32 62.97 -39.57 -31.35
CA THR A 32 62.48 -38.61 -32.36
C THR A 32 60.98 -38.79 -32.65
N THR A 33 60.36 -37.78 -33.26
CA THR A 33 58.92 -37.63 -33.49
C THR A 33 58.28 -38.67 -34.41
N TYR A 34 57.04 -39.07 -34.10
CA TYR A 34 56.02 -39.50 -35.07
C TYR A 34 54.67 -38.82 -34.74
N PRO A 35 53.90 -38.33 -35.73
CA PRO A 35 52.62 -37.63 -35.48
C PRO A 35 51.42 -38.59 -35.39
N HIS A 36 50.54 -38.39 -34.41
CA HIS A 36 49.24 -39.06 -34.32
C HIS A 36 48.10 -38.19 -34.92
N PRO A 37 47.14 -38.76 -35.67
CA PRO A 37 46.11 -37.98 -36.36
C PRO A 37 44.92 -37.61 -35.45
N ALA A 38 45.06 -36.53 -34.68
CA ALA A 38 44.01 -36.05 -33.76
C ALA A 38 42.91 -35.16 -34.43
N HIS A 39 43.01 -34.88 -35.73
CA HIS A 39 42.32 -33.73 -36.34
C HIS A 39 40.84 -33.94 -36.76
N PHE A 40 40.30 -35.17 -36.67
CA PHE A 40 38.97 -35.49 -37.19
C PHE A 40 37.83 -35.28 -36.17
N GLY A 41 38.08 -35.50 -34.88
CA GLY A 41 37.05 -35.52 -33.84
C GLY A 41 36.47 -34.14 -33.48
N ASN A 42 37.32 -33.09 -33.48
CA ASN A 42 36.89 -31.73 -33.15
C ASN A 42 35.98 -31.11 -34.22
N THR A 43 36.27 -31.38 -35.50
CA THR A 43 35.47 -30.89 -36.63
C THR A 43 34.03 -31.43 -36.56
N PHE A 44 33.86 -32.72 -36.30
CA PHE A 44 32.53 -33.34 -36.17
C PHE A 44 31.74 -32.78 -34.98
N ARG A 45 32.39 -32.55 -33.82
CA ARG A 45 31.74 -31.91 -32.66
C ARG A 45 31.32 -30.46 -32.94
N SER A 46 32.15 -29.69 -33.63
CA SER A 46 31.82 -28.30 -34.01
C SER A 46 30.60 -28.26 -34.95
N VAL A 47 30.58 -29.11 -35.97
CA VAL A 47 29.45 -29.23 -36.92
C VAL A 47 28.17 -29.70 -36.22
N LEU A 48 28.25 -30.65 -35.30
CA LEU A 48 27.07 -31.09 -34.54
C LEU A 48 26.48 -29.94 -33.69
N LEU A 49 27.32 -29.15 -33.03
CA LEU A 49 26.88 -28.01 -32.21
C LEU A 49 26.22 -26.91 -33.04
N THR A 50 26.71 -26.61 -34.26
CA THR A 50 26.07 -25.61 -35.12
C THR A 50 24.71 -26.09 -35.64
N PHE A 51 24.54 -27.38 -35.97
CA PHE A 51 23.24 -27.94 -36.31
C PHE A 51 22.24 -27.90 -35.15
N VAL A 52 22.68 -28.19 -33.91
CA VAL A 52 21.82 -28.07 -32.71
C VAL A 52 21.39 -26.62 -32.48
N LEU A 53 22.31 -25.65 -32.60
CA LEU A 53 21.98 -24.23 -32.46
C LEU A 53 20.97 -23.76 -33.53
N LEU A 54 21.15 -24.17 -34.79
CA LEU A 54 20.20 -23.87 -35.87
C LEU A 54 18.81 -24.48 -35.61
N ALA A 55 18.74 -25.71 -35.10
CA ALA A 55 17.49 -26.35 -34.72
C ALA A 55 16.78 -25.62 -33.57
N CYS A 56 17.53 -25.16 -32.54
CA CYS A 56 16.98 -24.35 -31.45
C CYS A 56 16.43 -23.01 -31.95
N VAL A 57 17.16 -22.29 -32.82
CA VAL A 57 16.70 -21.02 -33.41
C VAL A 57 15.43 -21.24 -34.25
N ALA A 58 15.38 -22.29 -35.07
CA ALA A 58 14.18 -22.65 -35.84
C ALA A 58 12.98 -22.99 -34.93
N GLY A 59 13.20 -23.71 -33.82
CA GLY A 59 12.14 -23.98 -32.83
C GLY A 59 11.58 -22.70 -32.19
N ILE A 60 12.45 -21.75 -31.83
CA ILE A 60 12.07 -20.47 -31.23
C ILE A 60 11.28 -19.60 -32.23
N THR A 61 11.70 -19.52 -33.49
CA THR A 61 10.98 -18.71 -34.51
C THR A 61 9.63 -19.32 -34.87
N ILE A 62 9.51 -20.65 -34.94
CA ILE A 62 8.23 -21.34 -35.13
C ILE A 62 7.30 -21.09 -33.93
N ALA A 63 7.79 -21.22 -32.69
CA ALA A 63 7.00 -20.95 -31.49
C ALA A 63 6.50 -19.49 -31.44
N ALA A 64 7.37 -18.53 -31.77
CA ALA A 64 6.99 -17.11 -31.85
C ALA A 64 5.93 -16.85 -32.93
N ALA A 65 6.03 -17.48 -34.10
CA ALA A 65 5.04 -17.38 -35.16
C ALA A 65 3.67 -17.97 -34.73
N VAL A 66 3.66 -19.12 -34.06
CA VAL A 66 2.42 -19.72 -33.52
C VAL A 66 1.76 -18.80 -32.49
N VAL A 67 2.53 -18.24 -31.55
CA VAL A 67 2.01 -17.28 -30.55
C VAL A 67 1.47 -16.01 -31.20
N PHE A 68 2.12 -15.52 -32.27
CA PHE A 68 1.63 -14.38 -33.05
C PHE A 68 0.29 -14.69 -33.74
N CYS A 69 0.19 -15.82 -34.45
CA CYS A 69 -1.05 -16.25 -35.11
C CYS A 69 -2.21 -16.45 -34.12
N LEU A 70 -1.94 -17.05 -32.95
CA LEU A 70 -2.95 -17.20 -31.89
C LEU A 70 -3.44 -15.86 -31.34
N ARG A 71 -2.53 -14.91 -31.09
CA ARG A 71 -2.89 -13.53 -30.68
C ARG A 71 -3.67 -12.79 -31.76
N GLN A 72 -3.32 -12.97 -33.03
CA GLN A 72 -4.05 -12.37 -34.15
C GLN A 72 -5.47 -12.94 -34.29
N HIS A 73 -5.63 -14.26 -34.18
CA HIS A 73 -6.96 -14.89 -34.18
C HIS A 73 -7.82 -14.47 -32.99
N ALA A 74 -7.26 -14.37 -31.78
CA ALA A 74 -7.97 -13.85 -30.61
C ALA A 74 -8.49 -12.42 -30.86
N LYS A 75 -7.60 -11.51 -31.30
CA LYS A 75 -7.94 -10.11 -31.59
C LYS A 75 -8.90 -9.93 -32.77
N GLN A 76 -8.96 -10.89 -33.69
CA GLN A 76 -9.95 -10.92 -34.76
C GLN A 76 -11.32 -11.38 -34.24
N ARG A 77 -11.35 -12.40 -33.38
CA ARG A 77 -12.58 -12.90 -32.73
C ARG A 77 -13.24 -11.85 -31.84
N GLU A 78 -12.44 -11.07 -31.10
CA GLU A 78 -12.93 -9.91 -30.32
C GLU A 78 -13.65 -8.88 -31.21
N LYS A 79 -13.09 -8.58 -32.39
CA LYS A 79 -13.71 -7.67 -33.37
C LYS A 79 -15.01 -8.23 -33.95
N GLU A 80 -15.07 -9.53 -34.22
CA GLU A 80 -16.28 -10.20 -34.70
C GLU A 80 -17.39 -10.22 -33.63
N GLN A 81 -17.03 -10.35 -32.35
CA GLN A 81 -17.99 -10.22 -31.23
C GLN A 81 -18.49 -8.77 -31.05
N LEU A 82 -17.59 -7.77 -31.14
CA LEU A 82 -17.97 -6.35 -31.11
C LEU A 82 -18.85 -5.94 -32.29
N ALA A 83 -18.64 -6.52 -33.48
CA ALA A 83 -19.48 -6.28 -34.66
C ALA A 83 -20.86 -6.94 -34.59
N GLY A 84 -21.07 -7.92 -33.70
CA GLY A 84 -22.35 -8.60 -33.50
C GLY A 84 -23.35 -7.82 -32.62
N LEU A 85 -22.91 -6.77 -31.93
CA LEU A 85 -23.74 -5.96 -31.04
C LEU A 85 -24.26 -4.72 -31.78
N GLY A 86 -25.39 -4.87 -32.46
CA GLY A 86 -26.09 -3.78 -33.16
C GLY A 86 -26.69 -2.72 -32.22
N PRO A 87 -27.12 -1.55 -32.73
CA PRO A 87 -27.36 -0.36 -31.91
C PRO A 87 -28.66 -0.36 -31.09
N GLU A 88 -29.50 -1.39 -31.20
CA GLU A 88 -30.89 -1.36 -30.71
C GLU A 88 -31.05 -1.56 -29.19
N GLY A 89 -30.00 -1.95 -28.46
CA GLY A 89 -30.04 -2.12 -27.00
C GLY A 89 -29.85 -0.85 -26.16
N ALA A 90 -29.52 0.29 -26.77
CA ALA A 90 -29.11 1.50 -26.05
C ALA A 90 -30.28 2.39 -25.55
N THR A 91 -31.47 2.26 -26.13
CA THR A 91 -32.61 3.16 -25.86
C THR A 91 -33.47 2.72 -24.67
N ASP A 92 -33.72 1.43 -24.50
CA ASP A 92 -34.59 0.94 -23.41
C ASP A 92 -33.90 1.09 -22.04
N SER A 93 -32.60 0.80 -21.98
CA SER A 93 -31.79 0.91 -20.75
C SER A 93 -31.68 2.35 -20.23
N THR A 94 -31.67 3.36 -21.11
CA THR A 94 -31.73 4.77 -20.69
C THR A 94 -33.13 5.20 -20.24
N TYR A 95 -34.19 4.58 -20.76
CA TYR A 95 -35.57 4.85 -20.34
C TYR A 95 -35.88 4.27 -18.95
N GLU A 96 -35.52 3.02 -18.69
CA GLU A 96 -35.72 2.40 -17.36
C GLU A 96 -34.97 3.16 -16.25
N TYR A 97 -33.73 3.59 -16.51
CA TYR A 97 -32.96 4.39 -15.55
C TYR A 97 -33.65 5.72 -15.20
N GLN A 98 -34.19 6.43 -16.19
CA GLN A 98 -34.90 7.69 -15.95
C GLN A 98 -36.18 7.50 -15.13
N GLU A 99 -36.93 6.42 -15.37
CA GLU A 99 -38.14 6.11 -14.60
C GLU A 99 -37.82 5.71 -13.15
N LEU A 100 -36.76 4.94 -12.92
CA LEU A 100 -36.27 4.63 -11.57
C LEU A 100 -35.87 5.90 -10.79
N CYS A 101 -35.16 6.83 -11.42
CA CYS A 101 -34.86 8.13 -10.82
C CYS A 101 -36.13 8.94 -10.49
N ARG A 102 -37.14 8.91 -11.37
CA ARG A 102 -38.42 9.60 -11.17
C ARG A 102 -39.20 9.04 -9.97
N GLN A 103 -39.25 7.72 -9.83
CA GLN A 103 -39.92 7.04 -8.71
C GLN A 103 -39.23 7.30 -7.37
N HIS A 104 -37.88 7.30 -7.33
CA HIS A 104 -37.14 7.60 -6.10
C HIS A 104 -37.37 9.04 -5.60
N MET A 105 -37.51 10.01 -6.51
CA MET A 105 -37.83 11.40 -6.16
C MET A 105 -39.28 11.56 -5.66
N ALA A 106 -40.23 10.82 -6.24
CA ALA A 106 -41.63 10.82 -5.77
C ALA A 106 -41.76 10.27 -4.33
N ALA A 107 -41.03 9.20 -4.00
CA ALA A 107 -41.05 8.59 -2.67
C ALA A 107 -40.63 9.57 -1.55
N LYS A 108 -39.64 10.45 -1.81
CA LYS A 108 -39.19 11.48 -0.86
C LYS A 108 -40.24 12.56 -0.57
N SER A 109 -41.26 12.73 -1.42
CA SER A 109 -42.31 13.73 -1.21
C SER A 109 -43.36 13.35 -0.15
N LEU A 110 -43.42 12.09 0.29
CA LEU A 110 -44.53 11.57 1.11
C LEU A 110 -44.29 11.56 2.63
N PHE A 111 -43.04 11.75 3.08
CA PHE A 111 -42.70 11.84 4.51
C PHE A 111 -42.55 13.28 5.03
N GLY A 112 -42.93 14.27 4.22
CA GLY A 112 -42.63 15.70 4.45
C GLY A 112 -43.78 16.57 4.95
N ARG A 113 -44.92 16.04 5.43
CA ARG A 113 -46.01 16.90 5.92
C ARG A 113 -46.95 16.27 6.98
N ALA A 114 -46.86 16.77 8.21
CA ALA A 114 -47.90 16.70 9.22
C ALA A 114 -47.82 17.94 10.12
N GLU A 115 -48.88 18.74 10.19
CA GLU A 115 -48.99 19.97 10.98
C GLU A 115 -50.16 19.85 12.00
N THR A 116 -50.25 20.81 12.94
CA THR A 116 -51.37 21.19 13.85
C THR A 116 -51.07 21.07 15.38
N PRO A 117 -51.65 21.93 16.27
CA PRO A 117 -51.01 23.21 16.59
C PRO A 117 -50.97 23.50 18.14
N PRO A 118 -51.30 24.68 18.75
CA PRO A 118 -50.39 25.26 19.74
C PRO A 118 -50.95 25.45 21.17
N SER A 119 -50.05 25.62 22.14
CA SER A 119 -50.34 26.14 23.48
C SER A 119 -49.19 27.02 24.00
N GLN A 120 -49.46 27.92 24.96
CA GLN A 120 -48.56 28.99 25.41
C GLN A 120 -48.10 28.82 26.89
N PRO A 121 -47.13 29.64 27.40
CA PRO A 121 -46.12 29.18 28.37
C PRO A 121 -46.46 29.50 29.84
N PRO A 122 -45.54 29.25 30.80
CA PRO A 122 -44.61 30.33 31.19
C PRO A 122 -43.21 29.87 31.69
N ALA A 123 -42.43 30.87 32.13
CA ALA A 123 -41.37 30.85 33.15
C ALA A 123 -39.91 30.54 32.74
N GLU A 124 -39.09 31.56 32.99
CA GLU A 124 -37.64 31.64 32.87
C GLU A 124 -36.89 30.75 33.88
N ASN A 125 -35.63 30.44 33.60
CA ASN A 125 -34.54 30.85 34.48
C ASN A 125 -33.19 30.87 33.75
N SER A 126 -32.44 31.96 33.92
CA SER A 126 -31.08 32.13 33.38
C SER A 126 -30.06 32.07 34.50
N ARG A 127 -28.92 31.41 34.29
CA ARG A 127 -27.75 31.54 35.18
C ARG A 127 -26.42 31.36 34.46
N VAL A 128 -25.87 32.49 34.02
CA VAL A 128 -24.44 32.64 33.74
C VAL A 128 -23.70 32.71 35.07
N SER A 129 -22.46 32.21 35.14
CA SER A 129 -21.53 32.49 36.24
C SER A 129 -20.09 32.43 35.73
N SER A 130 -19.23 33.27 36.30
CA SER A 130 -17.93 33.64 35.72
C SER A 130 -16.77 33.50 36.73
N VAL A 131 -15.56 33.41 36.18
CA VAL A 131 -14.23 33.45 36.81
C VAL A 131 -14.10 34.14 38.19
N SER A 132 -13.25 33.60 39.06
CA SER A 132 -12.06 34.30 39.56
C SER A 132 -11.07 33.42 40.35
N SER A 133 -9.84 33.93 40.45
CA SER A 133 -8.63 33.34 41.06
C SER A 133 -8.61 33.27 42.59
N GLN A 134 -7.72 32.42 43.13
CA GLN A 134 -6.94 32.70 44.35
C GLN A 134 -5.52 32.11 44.24
N PHE A 135 -4.58 32.62 45.05
CA PHE A 135 -3.13 32.47 44.87
C PHE A 135 -2.45 32.32 46.24
N SER A 136 -1.49 31.40 46.38
CA SER A 136 -0.65 31.24 47.58
C SER A 136 0.70 30.58 47.26
N ASP A 137 1.79 31.16 47.72
CA ASP A 137 3.14 30.57 47.78
C ASP A 137 3.22 29.51 48.92
N ALA A 138 4.27 28.68 49.10
CA ALA A 138 5.67 28.77 48.70
C ALA A 138 6.31 27.34 48.51
N PRO A 139 7.65 27.12 48.47
CA PRO A 139 8.26 26.17 47.53
C PRO A 139 8.49 24.74 48.04
N GLN A 140 8.62 23.80 47.09
CA GLN A 140 9.40 22.57 47.25
C GLN A 140 10.34 22.33 46.05
N ALA A 141 11.44 21.61 46.28
CA ALA A 141 12.54 21.48 45.35
C ALA A 141 12.34 20.34 44.32
N SER A 142 12.75 20.58 43.08
CA SER A 142 12.72 19.58 42.01
C SER A 142 13.91 18.61 42.09
N PRO A 143 13.72 17.29 42.18
CA PRO A 143 14.71 16.32 41.74
C PRO A 143 14.67 16.23 40.20
N SER A 144 15.82 16.40 39.55
CA SER A 144 15.97 16.19 38.11
C SER A 144 16.26 14.71 37.80
N SER A 145 16.01 14.32 36.54
CA SER A 145 16.12 12.95 35.97
C SER A 145 14.93 12.03 36.24
N HIS A 146 14.21 11.63 35.18
CA HIS A 146 14.26 10.27 34.63
C HIS A 146 13.41 10.15 33.33
N SER A 147 13.91 9.36 32.38
CA SER A 147 13.22 8.77 31.21
C SER A 147 12.10 9.57 30.51
N SER A 148 12.44 10.19 29.36
CA SER A 148 11.45 10.69 28.38
C SER A 148 10.86 9.57 27.51
N THR A 149 10.21 8.58 28.12
CA THR A 149 9.36 7.63 27.38
C THR A 149 7.94 8.19 27.27
N PRO A 150 7.41 8.43 26.05
CA PRO A 150 6.02 8.85 25.89
C PRO A 150 5.08 7.73 26.34
N SER A 151 4.26 8.01 27.37
CA SER A 151 3.26 7.08 27.87
C SER A 151 2.10 6.94 26.88
N TRP A 152 2.22 6.01 25.94
CA TRP A 152 1.13 5.62 25.05
C TRP A 152 0.19 4.68 25.82
N CYS A 153 -1.01 5.15 26.18
CA CYS A 153 -2.02 4.29 26.80
C CYS A 153 -2.34 3.09 25.90
N GLU A 154 -2.11 1.88 26.41
CA GLU A 154 -2.35 0.64 25.66
C GLU A 154 -3.84 0.29 25.55
N GLU A 155 -4.73 0.99 26.28
CA GLU A 155 -6.19 0.81 26.27
C GLU A 155 -6.76 0.60 24.85
N PRO A 156 -7.61 -0.42 24.64
CA PRO A 156 -8.19 -0.68 23.34
C PRO A 156 -9.12 0.47 22.93
N VAL A 157 -9.09 0.84 21.64
CA VAL A 157 -10.08 1.77 21.09
C VAL A 157 -11.44 1.07 21.17
N GLN A 158 -12.38 1.66 21.91
CA GLN A 158 -13.72 1.10 22.07
C GLN A 158 -14.41 1.01 20.71
N SER A 159 -14.60 -0.22 20.21
CA SER A 159 -15.31 -0.50 18.97
C SER A 159 -16.82 -0.49 19.22
N ASN A 160 -17.58 0.32 18.47
CA ASN A 160 -19.05 0.30 18.51
C ASN A 160 -19.66 -0.92 17.76
N MET A 161 -18.88 -1.99 17.58
CA MET A 161 -19.29 -3.23 16.93
C MET A 161 -19.93 -4.16 17.97
N ASP A 162 -21.20 -4.50 17.79
CA ASP A 162 -21.84 -5.51 18.63
C ASP A 162 -21.31 -6.93 18.33
N ILE A 163 -21.28 -7.78 19.37
CA ILE A 163 -20.72 -9.14 19.33
C ILE A 163 -21.36 -9.97 18.20
N SER A 164 -22.68 -9.86 18.00
CA SER A 164 -23.41 -10.54 16.93
C SER A 164 -22.96 -10.12 15.52
N THR A 165 -22.80 -8.82 15.28
CA THR A 165 -22.31 -8.27 14.00
C THR A 165 -20.87 -8.70 13.76
N GLY A 166 -20.01 -8.68 14.78
CA GLY A 166 -18.63 -9.18 14.68
C GLY A 166 -18.55 -10.66 14.31
N HIS A 167 -19.37 -11.53 14.93
CA HIS A 167 -19.42 -12.95 14.57
C HIS A 167 -19.97 -13.19 13.16
N MET A 168 -20.97 -12.43 12.72
CA MET A 168 -21.51 -12.49 11.35
C MET A 168 -20.44 -12.11 10.31
N ILE A 169 -19.71 -11.03 10.55
CA ILE A 169 -18.59 -10.57 9.72
C ILE A 169 -17.47 -11.62 9.69
N LEU A 170 -17.08 -12.18 10.85
CA LEU A 170 -16.02 -13.18 10.92
C LEU A 170 -16.41 -14.45 10.13
N ALA A 171 -17.65 -14.92 10.27
CA ALA A 171 -18.15 -16.06 9.50
C ALA A 171 -18.19 -15.79 7.99
N TYR A 172 -18.58 -14.58 7.57
CA TYR A 172 -18.53 -14.15 6.16
C TYR A 172 -17.10 -14.17 5.62
N MET A 173 -16.12 -13.62 6.34
CA MET A 173 -14.73 -13.58 5.89
C MET A 173 -14.08 -14.97 5.88
N GLU A 174 -14.39 -15.82 6.88
CA GLU A 174 -13.94 -17.22 6.89
C GLU A 174 -14.55 -18.05 5.74
N ASP A 175 -15.80 -17.80 5.33
CA ASP A 175 -16.39 -18.44 4.14
C ASP A 175 -15.62 -18.08 2.87
N HIS A 176 -15.31 -16.81 2.64
CA HIS A 176 -14.55 -16.38 1.45
C HIS A 176 -13.15 -17.01 1.40
N LEU A 177 -12.43 -17.03 2.53
CA LEU A 177 -11.08 -17.60 2.61
C LEU A 177 -11.08 -19.12 2.43
N ARG A 178 -12.17 -19.81 2.77
CA ARG A 178 -12.37 -21.25 2.47
C ARG A 178 -12.81 -21.48 1.02
N ASN A 179 -13.66 -20.61 0.48
CA ASN A 179 -14.27 -20.75 -0.84
C ASN A 179 -13.39 -20.17 -1.96
N ARG A 180 -12.32 -20.90 -2.29
CA ARG A 180 -11.32 -20.48 -3.29
C ARG A 180 -11.89 -20.19 -4.69
N ASP A 181 -12.97 -20.87 -5.09
CA ASP A 181 -13.63 -20.66 -6.38
C ASP A 181 -14.43 -19.36 -6.42
N ARG A 182 -15.07 -19.00 -5.31
CA ARG A 182 -15.72 -17.69 -5.11
C ARG A 182 -14.68 -16.57 -5.18
N LEU A 183 -13.62 -16.68 -4.37
CA LEU A 183 -12.55 -15.69 -4.31
C LEU A 183 -11.81 -15.53 -5.66
N ALA A 184 -11.71 -16.61 -6.45
CA ALA A 184 -11.16 -16.54 -7.81
C ALA A 184 -12.08 -15.81 -8.79
N LYS A 185 -13.41 -16.00 -8.70
CA LYS A 185 -14.39 -15.28 -9.54
C LYS A 185 -14.50 -13.80 -9.17
N GLU A 186 -14.51 -13.47 -7.88
CA GLU A 186 -14.49 -12.10 -7.38
C GLU A 186 -13.23 -11.38 -7.83
N TRP A 187 -12.05 -12.00 -7.69
CA TRP A 187 -10.81 -11.45 -8.24
C TRP A 187 -10.84 -11.31 -9.77
N GLN A 188 -11.44 -12.27 -10.50
CA GLN A 188 -11.59 -12.16 -11.96
C GLN A 188 -12.51 -10.99 -12.37
N ALA A 189 -13.61 -10.76 -11.64
CA ALA A 189 -14.49 -9.60 -11.86
C ALA A 189 -13.74 -8.29 -11.56
N LEU A 190 -13.03 -8.22 -10.43
CA LEU A 190 -12.16 -7.10 -10.09
C LEU A 190 -11.07 -6.86 -11.16
N CYS A 191 -10.50 -7.89 -11.78
CA CYS A 191 -9.56 -7.74 -12.90
C CYS A 191 -10.20 -7.22 -14.21
N ALA A 192 -11.51 -7.37 -14.38
CA ALA A 192 -12.26 -6.83 -15.50
C ALA A 192 -12.87 -5.44 -15.23
N TYR A 193 -12.97 -5.04 -13.95
CA TYR A 193 -13.53 -3.77 -13.51
C TYR A 193 -12.74 -2.57 -14.06
N GLN A 194 -13.46 -1.56 -14.55
CA GLN A 194 -12.93 -0.27 -14.98
C GLN A 194 -13.82 0.82 -14.37
N ALA A 195 -13.21 1.80 -13.71
CA ALA A 195 -13.91 2.99 -13.22
C ALA A 195 -14.45 3.83 -14.38
N GLU A 196 -15.50 4.62 -14.16
CA GLU A 196 -15.99 5.60 -15.14
C GLU A 196 -16.24 6.96 -14.49
N PRO A 197 -15.50 8.03 -14.87
CA PRO A 197 -14.45 8.08 -15.89
C PRO A 197 -13.12 7.45 -15.44
N ASN A 198 -12.29 7.02 -16.41
CA ASN A 198 -10.96 6.43 -16.19
C ASN A 198 -9.79 7.22 -16.83
N THR A 199 -9.99 8.48 -17.23
CA THR A 199 -8.94 9.25 -17.93
C THR A 199 -7.76 9.64 -17.03
N CYS A 200 -6.55 9.61 -17.59
CA CYS A 200 -5.29 9.92 -16.90
C CYS A 200 -4.44 10.95 -17.68
N ASP A 201 -5.08 11.78 -18.52
CA ASP A 201 -4.43 12.64 -19.51
C ASP A 201 -3.41 13.58 -18.86
N ALA A 202 -3.76 14.20 -17.74
CA ALA A 202 -2.87 15.12 -17.04
C ALA A 202 -1.58 14.43 -16.54
N ALA A 203 -1.63 13.14 -16.23
CA ALA A 203 -0.47 12.37 -15.80
C ALA A 203 0.38 11.85 -16.97
N GLN A 204 -0.26 11.56 -18.12
CA GLN A 204 0.39 11.02 -19.31
C GLN A 204 1.04 12.09 -20.21
N ARG A 205 0.71 13.39 -20.03
CA ARG A 205 1.39 14.52 -20.68
C ARG A 205 2.92 14.43 -20.55
N GLU A 206 3.64 14.72 -21.64
CA GLU A 206 5.11 14.67 -21.71
C GLU A 206 5.82 15.45 -20.60
N THR A 207 5.25 16.60 -20.18
CA THR A 207 5.77 17.44 -19.08
C THR A 207 5.73 16.73 -17.72
N ASN A 208 4.77 15.81 -17.54
CA ASN A 208 4.42 15.17 -16.28
C ASN A 208 4.85 13.69 -16.25
N ALA A 209 5.06 13.06 -17.42
CA ALA A 209 5.52 11.68 -17.54
C ALA A 209 6.78 11.39 -16.71
N LYS A 210 7.75 12.33 -16.68
CA LYS A 210 8.97 12.22 -15.86
C LYS A 210 8.73 12.34 -14.35
N LYS A 211 7.57 12.82 -13.90
CA LYS A 211 7.19 12.89 -12.48
C LYS A 211 6.52 11.58 -12.00
N ASN A 212 6.25 10.62 -12.88
CA ASN A 212 5.70 9.30 -12.54
C ASN A 212 6.84 8.28 -12.32
N ARG A 213 6.79 7.51 -11.22
CA ARG A 213 7.75 6.42 -10.92
C ARG A 213 7.47 5.17 -11.75
N ASN A 214 6.20 4.89 -12.01
CA ASN A 214 5.72 3.89 -12.96
C ASN A 214 4.59 4.55 -13.79
N PRO A 215 4.63 4.50 -15.14
CA PRO A 215 3.58 5.08 -15.99
C PRO A 215 2.23 4.36 -15.87
N ASP A 216 2.20 3.10 -15.44
CA ASP A 216 0.98 2.28 -15.35
C ASP A 216 0.13 2.63 -14.10
N TYR A 217 0.74 3.26 -13.08
CA TYR A 217 0.10 3.60 -11.81
C TYR A 217 0.08 5.12 -11.58
N VAL A 218 -0.79 5.79 -12.34
CA VAL A 218 -0.98 7.25 -12.38
C VAL A 218 -2.36 7.65 -11.85
N PRO A 219 -2.57 8.89 -11.34
CA PRO A 219 -3.87 9.29 -10.82
C PRO A 219 -4.83 9.71 -11.94
N TYR A 220 -6.12 9.45 -11.79
CA TYR A 220 -7.13 9.93 -12.73
C TYR A 220 -7.29 11.45 -12.74
N ASP A 221 -7.79 12.02 -13.83
CA ASP A 221 -7.97 13.48 -13.97
C ASP A 221 -9.02 14.07 -13.00
N HIS A 222 -10.07 13.31 -12.68
CA HIS A 222 -11.07 13.68 -11.66
C HIS A 222 -10.54 13.49 -10.24
N ALA A 223 -9.72 12.46 -10.01
CA ALA A 223 -9.23 12.02 -8.71
C ALA A 223 -7.69 12.14 -8.58
N ARG A 224 -7.15 13.32 -8.89
CA ARG A 224 -5.75 13.70 -8.62
C ARG A 224 -5.64 14.91 -7.70
N ILE A 225 -4.63 14.89 -6.83
CA ILE A 225 -4.20 16.08 -6.07
C ILE A 225 -3.66 17.13 -7.05
N LYS A 226 -3.91 18.41 -6.73
CA LYS A 226 -3.49 19.58 -7.52
C LYS A 226 -2.73 20.52 -6.61
N LEU A 227 -1.46 20.75 -6.89
CA LEU A 227 -0.59 21.66 -6.14
C LEU A 227 -0.85 23.11 -6.55
N LYS A 228 -0.66 24.06 -5.63
CA LYS A 228 -0.71 25.50 -5.97
C LYS A 228 0.47 25.87 -6.85
N MET A 229 0.20 26.33 -8.07
CA MET A 229 1.25 26.65 -9.06
C MET A 229 2.14 27.82 -8.61
N GLU A 230 1.59 28.71 -7.77
CA GLU A 230 2.26 29.88 -7.19
C GLU A 230 3.35 29.51 -6.19
N CYS A 231 3.15 28.38 -5.47
CA CYS A 231 4.08 27.84 -4.49
C CYS A 231 4.97 26.72 -5.06
N ASN A 232 4.80 26.36 -6.33
CA ASN A 232 5.52 25.26 -6.96
C ASN A 232 6.77 25.73 -7.74
N PRO A 233 7.97 25.18 -7.48
CA PRO A 233 9.20 25.56 -8.22
C PRO A 233 9.12 25.39 -9.73
N SER A 234 8.37 24.39 -10.21
CA SER A 234 8.18 24.12 -11.64
C SER A 234 6.94 24.80 -12.24
N ARG A 235 6.20 25.61 -11.45
CA ARG A 235 4.89 26.20 -11.80
C ARG A 235 3.89 25.16 -12.34
N SER A 236 3.94 23.95 -11.79
CA SER A 236 3.10 22.82 -12.16
C SER A 236 2.16 22.47 -11.01
N ASP A 237 0.94 22.08 -11.32
CA ASP A 237 -0.02 21.54 -10.35
C ASP A 237 0.13 20.02 -10.14
N PHE A 238 1.03 19.35 -10.87
CA PHE A 238 1.05 17.90 -10.97
C PHE A 238 1.96 17.20 -9.93
N ILE A 239 1.35 16.25 -9.23
CA ILE A 239 1.99 15.16 -8.47
C ILE A 239 1.22 13.86 -8.72
N ASN A 240 1.89 12.71 -8.76
CA ASN A 240 1.24 11.40 -8.82
C ASN A 240 0.68 11.00 -7.45
N ALA A 241 -0.47 11.59 -7.11
CA ALA A 241 -1.22 11.31 -5.90
C ALA A 241 -2.73 11.47 -6.12
N SER A 242 -3.52 10.59 -5.49
CA SER A 242 -4.99 10.58 -5.53
C SER A 242 -5.56 10.77 -4.12
N PRO A 243 -6.55 11.67 -3.91
CA PRO A 243 -7.35 11.67 -2.69
C PRO A 243 -8.22 10.40 -2.66
N ILE A 244 -8.29 9.72 -1.52
CA ILE A 244 -9.21 8.60 -1.31
C ILE A 244 -10.21 8.97 -0.21
N ILE A 245 -11.48 9.05 -0.63
CA ILE A 245 -12.66 9.36 0.17
C ILE A 245 -13.28 8.06 0.70
N ASP A 246 -13.67 8.06 1.97
CA ASP A 246 -14.39 6.96 2.60
C ASP A 246 -15.90 7.25 2.70
N HIS A 247 -16.29 8.42 3.24
CA HIS A 247 -17.71 8.80 3.45
C HIS A 247 -18.01 10.26 3.07
N ASP A 248 -17.24 11.24 3.57
CA ASP A 248 -17.48 12.65 3.29
C ASP A 248 -16.66 13.10 2.07
N PRO A 249 -17.29 13.42 0.92
CA PRO A 249 -16.57 13.79 -0.31
C PRO A 249 -15.80 15.11 -0.21
N ARG A 250 -15.99 15.89 0.87
CA ARG A 250 -15.26 17.13 1.14
C ARG A 250 -13.97 16.90 1.92
N MET A 251 -13.78 15.72 2.49
CA MET A 251 -12.73 15.41 3.45
C MET A 251 -12.14 14.01 3.15
N PRO A 252 -11.14 13.90 2.24
CA PRO A 252 -10.51 12.62 1.95
C PRO A 252 -9.88 12.04 3.23
N ALA A 253 -10.03 10.73 3.42
CA ALA A 253 -9.45 10.03 4.56
C ALA A 253 -7.95 9.74 4.33
N TYR A 254 -7.57 9.51 3.07
CA TYR A 254 -6.20 9.19 2.68
C TYR A 254 -5.78 10.00 1.44
N ILE A 255 -4.47 10.11 1.22
CA ILE A 255 -3.87 10.45 -0.06
C ILE A 255 -2.98 9.27 -0.46
N ALA A 256 -3.38 8.54 -1.51
CA ALA A 256 -2.59 7.46 -2.10
C ALA A 256 -1.60 8.04 -3.10
N THR A 257 -0.30 7.93 -2.84
CA THR A 257 0.77 8.53 -3.66
C THR A 257 1.85 7.51 -3.98
N GLN A 258 2.56 7.70 -5.09
CA GLN A 258 3.82 6.99 -5.34
C GLN A 258 4.88 7.36 -4.28
N GLY A 259 5.89 6.50 -4.09
CA GLY A 259 7.12 6.84 -3.39
C GLY A 259 7.88 7.93 -4.16
N PRO A 260 8.23 9.07 -3.53
CA PRO A 260 8.88 10.19 -4.22
C PRO A 260 10.08 9.80 -5.08
N LEU A 261 10.27 10.51 -6.19
CA LEU A 261 11.49 10.50 -7.01
C LEU A 261 12.39 11.66 -6.55
N SER A 262 13.69 11.60 -6.82
CA SER A 262 14.66 12.63 -6.37
C SER A 262 14.23 14.06 -6.71
N HIS A 263 13.64 14.25 -7.90
CA HIS A 263 13.16 15.53 -8.43
C HIS A 263 11.67 15.81 -8.16
N THR A 264 10.99 15.01 -7.34
CA THR A 264 9.60 15.26 -6.89
C THR A 264 9.47 15.35 -5.36
N ILE A 265 10.59 15.41 -4.62
CA ILE A 265 10.57 15.54 -3.15
C ILE A 265 9.97 16.89 -2.72
N ALA A 266 10.24 17.97 -3.46
CA ALA A 266 9.67 19.29 -3.18
C ALA A 266 8.14 19.29 -3.35
N GLU A 267 7.62 18.71 -4.44
CA GLU A 267 6.19 18.50 -4.68
C GLU A 267 5.52 17.64 -3.60
N PHE A 268 6.21 16.60 -3.11
CA PHE A 268 5.69 15.77 -2.02
C PHE A 268 5.53 16.55 -0.71
N TRP A 269 6.51 17.37 -0.34
CA TRP A 269 6.39 18.23 0.84
C TRP A 269 5.41 19.40 0.64
N GLN A 270 5.27 19.92 -0.58
CA GLN A 270 4.20 20.86 -0.92
C GLN A 270 2.81 20.22 -0.70
N MET A 271 2.60 19.00 -1.20
CA MET A 271 1.36 18.24 -1.00
C MET A 271 1.05 18.04 0.49
N VAL A 272 2.03 17.56 1.26
CA VAL A 272 1.92 17.33 2.72
C VAL A 272 1.59 18.63 3.46
N TRP A 273 2.20 19.75 3.06
CA TRP A 273 1.91 21.06 3.63
C TRP A 273 0.47 21.52 3.30
N GLU A 274 0.12 21.58 2.02
CA GLU A 274 -1.13 22.16 1.51
C GLU A 274 -2.37 21.37 1.95
N ASN A 275 -2.29 20.05 2.06
CA ASN A 275 -3.42 19.19 2.46
C ASN A 275 -3.56 19.03 3.98
N GLY A 276 -2.83 19.80 4.79
CA GLY A 276 -2.93 19.75 6.26
C GLY A 276 -2.40 18.47 6.91
N CYS A 277 -1.75 17.59 6.15
CA CYS A 277 -1.31 16.27 6.59
C CYS A 277 -0.43 16.32 7.85
N THR A 278 -0.68 15.38 8.76
CA THR A 278 0.05 15.17 10.03
C THR A 278 0.59 13.74 10.19
N VAL A 279 0.18 12.82 9.31
CA VAL A 279 0.59 11.41 9.33
C VAL A 279 0.99 10.97 7.92
N ILE A 280 2.14 10.31 7.82
CA ILE A 280 2.61 9.61 6.61
C ILE A 280 2.77 8.13 6.95
N VAL A 281 2.32 7.26 6.05
CA VAL A 281 2.45 5.80 6.12
C VAL A 281 3.28 5.35 4.91
N MET A 282 4.48 4.83 5.18
CA MET A 282 5.43 4.34 4.19
C MET A 282 5.51 2.81 4.28
N LEU A 283 5.15 2.13 3.19
CA LEU A 283 4.97 0.67 3.10
C LEU A 283 6.01 0.02 2.18
N THR A 284 7.22 0.58 2.14
CA THR A 284 8.36 0.07 1.38
C THR A 284 9.64 0.58 2.03
N PRO A 285 10.71 -0.22 2.13
CA PRO A 285 12.06 0.32 2.31
C PRO A 285 12.49 1.09 1.03
N LEU A 286 13.63 1.79 1.10
CA LEU A 286 14.14 2.60 -0.01
C LEU A 286 14.59 1.77 -1.22
N VAL A 287 15.09 0.55 -0.97
CA VAL A 287 15.63 -0.39 -1.96
C VAL A 287 15.19 -1.80 -1.58
N GLU A 288 14.76 -2.60 -2.56
CA GLU A 288 14.40 -4.02 -2.43
C GLU A 288 15.10 -4.78 -3.55
N ASP A 289 15.82 -5.85 -3.24
CA ASP A 289 16.55 -6.69 -4.22
C ASP A 289 17.46 -5.90 -5.19
N GLY A 290 18.00 -4.77 -4.72
CA GLY A 290 18.81 -3.83 -5.51
C GLY A 290 18.01 -2.82 -6.34
N ILE A 291 16.69 -2.98 -6.44
CA ILE A 291 15.77 -2.07 -7.14
C ILE A 291 15.36 -0.92 -6.21
N LYS A 292 15.51 0.32 -6.67
CA LYS A 292 15.23 1.53 -5.89
C LYS A 292 13.73 1.87 -5.90
N GLN A 293 13.05 1.58 -4.80
CA GLN A 293 11.60 1.73 -4.65
C GLN A 293 11.16 3.13 -4.26
N CYS A 294 11.95 3.83 -3.45
CA CYS A 294 11.63 5.18 -2.98
C CYS A 294 12.92 6.01 -2.86
N ASP A 295 12.84 7.30 -3.16
CA ASP A 295 13.88 8.24 -2.75
C ASP A 295 13.67 8.65 -1.28
N ARG A 296 14.77 8.87 -0.57
CA ARG A 296 14.69 9.34 0.82
C ARG A 296 14.33 10.82 0.84
N TYR A 297 13.08 11.10 1.22
CA TYR A 297 12.53 12.46 1.29
C TYR A 297 12.68 13.12 2.67
N TRP A 298 13.50 12.56 3.57
CA TRP A 298 13.72 13.04 4.93
C TRP A 298 15.22 13.08 5.30
N PRO A 299 15.63 13.92 6.27
CA PRO A 299 17.01 13.94 6.80
C PRO A 299 17.33 12.70 7.64
N ASP A 300 18.58 12.24 7.62
CA ASP A 300 19.06 11.22 8.58
C ASP A 300 19.23 11.80 9.99
N GLU A 301 19.66 13.06 10.08
CA GLU A 301 19.90 13.81 11.31
C GLU A 301 19.64 15.31 11.07
N GLY A 302 19.21 16.03 12.11
CA GLY A 302 18.92 17.46 12.03
C GLY A 302 17.83 17.79 10.99
N SER A 303 18.00 18.91 10.28
CA SER A 303 17.05 19.37 9.26
C SER A 303 17.54 19.27 7.81
N SER A 304 16.59 19.23 6.88
CA SER A 304 16.81 19.37 5.45
C SER A 304 15.73 20.25 4.83
N LEU A 305 16.13 21.13 3.90
CA LEU A 305 15.26 22.09 3.26
C LEU A 305 14.83 21.60 1.87
N TYR A 306 13.55 21.29 1.70
CA TYR A 306 12.95 20.90 0.44
C TYR A 306 12.12 22.07 -0.11
N HIS A 307 12.71 22.84 -1.03
CA HIS A 307 12.21 24.14 -1.49
C HIS A 307 12.03 25.16 -0.34
N ILE A 308 10.83 25.27 0.24
CA ILE A 308 10.50 26.15 1.38
C ILE A 308 10.09 25.36 2.62
N TYR A 309 10.13 24.04 2.56
CA TYR A 309 9.73 23.13 3.62
C TYR A 309 10.97 22.62 4.32
N GLU A 310 11.30 23.21 5.46
CA GLU A 310 12.31 22.68 6.37
C GLU A 310 11.69 21.51 7.15
N VAL A 311 12.30 20.34 7.00
CA VAL A 311 11.93 19.11 7.70
C VAL A 311 13.04 18.80 8.70
N ASN A 312 12.74 18.86 9.99
CA ASN A 312 13.69 18.53 11.06
C ASN A 312 13.30 17.20 11.73
N LEU A 313 14.22 16.24 11.80
CA LEU A 313 14.01 14.97 12.52
C LEU A 313 14.14 15.20 14.02
N VAL A 314 13.02 15.05 14.75
CA VAL A 314 12.96 15.24 16.21
C VAL A 314 13.25 13.93 16.95
N SER A 315 12.80 12.79 16.41
CA SER A 315 13.07 11.47 16.97
C SER A 315 12.86 10.37 15.94
N GLU A 316 13.69 9.33 15.96
CA GLU A 316 13.40 8.03 15.36
C GLU A 316 13.23 6.99 16.49
N HIS A 317 12.21 6.14 16.39
CA HIS A 317 11.95 5.05 17.34
C HIS A 317 11.66 3.76 16.57
N ILE A 318 12.61 2.84 16.60
CA ILE A 318 12.46 1.47 16.10
C ILE A 318 11.61 0.71 17.13
N TRP A 319 10.44 0.21 16.73
CA TRP A 319 9.51 -0.49 17.63
C TRP A 319 9.71 -2.01 17.60
N CYS A 320 9.97 -2.55 16.42
CA CYS A 320 10.38 -3.93 16.16
C CYS A 320 11.15 -3.98 14.84
N GLU A 321 11.53 -5.18 14.40
CA GLU A 321 12.19 -5.40 13.11
C GLU A 321 11.27 -5.01 11.93
N ASP A 322 9.95 -5.10 12.10
CA ASP A 322 8.97 -4.81 11.04
C ASP A 322 8.68 -3.34 10.79
N PHE A 323 8.85 -2.46 11.79
CA PHE A 323 8.59 -1.03 11.60
C PHE A 323 9.25 -0.09 12.62
N LEU A 324 9.44 1.14 12.15
CA LEU A 324 9.89 2.28 12.96
C LEU A 324 8.93 3.47 12.79
N VAL A 325 9.04 4.43 13.70
CA VAL A 325 8.26 5.68 13.70
C VAL A 325 9.21 6.87 13.82
N ARG A 326 9.05 7.86 12.93
CA ARG A 326 9.77 9.14 12.99
C ARG A 326 8.83 10.28 13.36
N SER A 327 9.30 11.16 14.22
CA SER A 327 8.65 12.44 14.52
C SER A 327 9.42 13.55 13.82
N PHE A 328 8.73 14.33 13.00
CA PHE A 328 9.27 15.48 12.29
C PHE A 328 8.65 16.78 12.79
N TYR A 329 9.46 17.83 12.79
CA TYR A 329 8.99 19.21 12.85
C TYR A 329 9.09 19.80 11.45
N LEU A 330 7.95 20.06 10.83
CA LEU A 330 7.82 20.59 9.48
C LEU A 330 7.54 22.09 9.57
N LYS A 331 8.40 22.90 8.95
CA LYS A 331 8.30 24.36 8.95
C LYS A 331 8.23 24.89 7.52
N ASN A 332 7.29 25.79 7.26
CA ASN A 332 7.31 26.63 6.06
C ASN A 332 8.19 27.85 6.33
N VAL A 333 9.32 27.98 5.64
CA VAL A 333 10.29 29.07 5.89
C VAL A 333 9.82 30.43 5.35
N GLN A 334 8.77 30.48 4.53
CA GLN A 334 8.17 31.73 4.06
C GLN A 334 7.11 32.26 5.03
N SER A 335 6.13 31.43 5.44
CA SER A 335 5.10 31.85 6.39
C SER A 335 5.53 31.78 7.86
N GLN A 336 6.66 31.13 8.15
CA GLN A 336 7.16 30.77 9.49
C GLN A 336 6.21 29.86 10.32
N GLU A 337 5.10 29.42 9.74
CA GLU A 337 4.20 28.43 10.32
C GLU A 337 4.89 27.06 10.47
N THR A 338 4.46 26.30 11.48
CA THR A 338 5.05 25.00 11.80
C THR A 338 3.99 23.95 12.13
N ARG A 339 4.33 22.67 11.92
CA ARG A 339 3.46 21.52 12.17
C ARG A 339 4.31 20.33 12.63
N THR A 340 3.84 19.59 13.63
CA THR A 340 4.38 18.26 13.92
C THR A 340 3.81 17.23 12.94
N LEU A 341 4.64 16.29 12.51
CA LEU A 341 4.24 15.23 11.58
C LEU A 341 4.88 13.90 12.00
N THR A 342 4.12 12.81 11.91
CA THR A 342 4.60 11.46 12.23
C THR A 342 4.66 10.60 10.97
N GLN A 343 5.83 10.05 10.67
CA GLN A 343 6.01 9.04 9.62
C GLN A 343 6.07 7.66 10.28
N PHE A 344 5.15 6.77 9.89
CA PHE A 344 5.17 5.36 10.21
C PHE A 344 5.77 4.61 9.03
N HIS A 345 6.87 3.88 9.24
CA HIS A 345 7.63 3.23 8.18
C HIS A 345 7.67 1.72 8.42
N PHE A 346 6.93 0.97 7.61
CA PHE A 346 6.87 -0.48 7.61
C PHE A 346 7.91 -1.04 6.65
N LEU A 347 8.65 -2.06 7.12
CA LEU A 347 9.86 -2.60 6.52
C LEU A 347 9.64 -4.03 5.98
N SER A 348 8.88 -4.86 6.70
CA SER A 348 8.65 -6.29 6.40
C SER A 348 7.60 -6.58 5.31
N TRP A 349 7.29 -5.63 4.42
CA TRP A 349 6.38 -5.91 3.28
C TRP A 349 7.19 -6.01 1.99
N PRO A 350 7.37 -7.22 1.41
CA PRO A 350 8.19 -7.42 0.21
C PRO A 350 7.65 -6.70 -1.04
N ALA A 351 8.52 -6.54 -2.03
CA ALA A 351 8.20 -5.99 -3.34
C ALA A 351 7.10 -6.81 -4.06
N GLU A 352 7.31 -8.13 -4.15
CA GLU A 352 6.37 -9.08 -4.72
C GLU A 352 5.71 -9.91 -3.61
N GLY A 353 4.42 -10.20 -3.78
CA GLY A 353 3.62 -10.93 -2.80
C GLY A 353 3.15 -10.08 -1.60
N ILE A 354 3.22 -10.69 -0.41
CA ILE A 354 2.58 -10.24 0.84
C ILE A 354 3.44 -10.58 2.06
N PRO A 355 3.24 -9.91 3.22
CA PRO A 355 3.85 -10.32 4.48
C PRO A 355 3.42 -11.74 4.87
N THR A 356 4.32 -12.52 5.46
CA THR A 356 4.06 -13.92 5.88
C THR A 356 3.04 -14.03 7.01
N THR A 357 2.80 -12.95 7.76
CA THR A 357 1.72 -12.83 8.75
C THR A 357 1.11 -11.43 8.70
N THR A 358 -0.18 -11.35 9.01
CA THR A 358 -0.96 -10.10 9.10
C THR A 358 -0.58 -9.26 10.32
N ARG A 359 -0.22 -9.93 11.43
CA ARG A 359 -0.10 -9.34 12.76
C ARG A 359 0.81 -8.10 12.84
N PRO A 360 2.03 -8.07 12.28
CA PRO A 360 2.87 -6.87 12.36
C PRO A 360 2.21 -5.66 11.67
N LEU A 361 1.48 -5.88 10.57
CA LEU A 361 0.75 -4.82 9.88
C LEU A 361 -0.48 -4.34 10.67
N LEU A 362 -1.16 -5.24 11.39
CA LEU A 362 -2.26 -4.88 12.30
C LEU A 362 -1.75 -4.10 13.52
N ASP A 363 -0.65 -4.53 14.15
CA ASP A 363 -0.01 -3.82 15.26
C ASP A 363 0.55 -2.44 14.83
N PHE A 364 1.10 -2.34 13.62
CA PHE A 364 1.45 -1.08 12.96
C PHE A 364 0.22 -0.18 12.73
N ARG A 365 -0.85 -0.71 12.12
CA ARG A 365 -2.12 -0.01 11.87
C ARG A 365 -2.73 0.55 13.17
N ARG A 366 -2.74 -0.25 14.25
CA ARG A 366 -3.23 0.18 15.58
C ARG A 366 -2.45 1.39 16.10
N LYS A 367 -1.12 1.44 15.92
CA LYS A 367 -0.29 2.62 16.26
C LYS A 367 -0.56 3.81 15.34
N VAL A 368 -0.72 3.59 14.03
CA VAL A 368 -1.11 4.63 13.05
C VAL A 368 -2.46 5.25 13.43
N ASN A 369 -3.43 4.46 13.89
CA ASN A 369 -4.77 4.90 14.29
C ASN A 369 -4.86 5.51 15.70
N LYS A 370 -3.92 5.19 16.61
CA LYS A 370 -3.74 5.91 17.88
C LYS A 370 -2.97 7.23 17.74
N CYS A 371 -2.38 7.51 16.58
CA CYS A 371 -1.64 8.74 16.34
C CYS A 371 -2.57 9.97 16.29
N TYR A 372 -2.11 11.12 16.81
CA TYR A 372 -2.85 12.37 16.69
C TYR A 372 -3.00 12.77 15.22
N ARG A 373 -4.24 13.11 14.84
CA ARG A 373 -4.58 13.62 13.51
C ARG A 373 -5.26 14.98 13.68
N GLY A 374 -4.86 15.94 12.87
CA GLY A 374 -5.64 17.18 12.72
C GLY A 374 -7.06 16.84 12.25
N ARG A 375 -8.07 17.59 12.73
CA ARG A 375 -9.45 17.42 12.27
C ARG A 375 -9.50 17.57 10.75
N SER A 376 -10.05 16.58 10.08
CA SER A 376 -10.24 16.57 8.62
C SER A 376 -8.94 16.54 7.78
N CYS A 377 -7.80 16.17 8.36
CA CYS A 377 -6.54 16.01 7.63
C CYS A 377 -6.38 14.56 7.11
N PRO A 378 -6.12 14.33 5.81
CA PRO A 378 -5.88 13.00 5.28
C PRO A 378 -4.53 12.41 5.74
N ILE A 379 -4.47 11.08 5.78
CA ILE A 379 -3.24 10.30 5.96
C ILE A 379 -2.58 10.13 4.59
N VAL A 380 -1.31 10.51 4.44
CA VAL A 380 -0.56 10.18 3.21
C VAL A 380 -0.12 8.71 3.31
N VAL A 381 -0.45 7.89 2.31
CA VAL A 381 -0.09 6.47 2.25
C VAL A 381 0.67 6.19 0.96
N HIS A 382 1.87 5.60 1.04
CA HIS A 382 2.69 5.29 -0.12
C HIS A 382 3.50 4.00 0.01
N CYS A 383 3.81 3.41 -1.14
CA CYS A 383 4.82 2.38 -1.32
C CYS A 383 5.78 2.84 -2.43
N SER A 384 6.01 2.01 -3.46
CA SER A 384 6.75 2.37 -4.67
C SER A 384 5.82 3.05 -5.68
N ASP A 385 4.89 2.31 -6.28
CA ASP A 385 3.85 2.81 -7.20
C ASP A 385 2.70 3.58 -6.53
N GLY A 386 2.47 3.39 -5.23
CA GLY A 386 1.30 3.94 -4.55
C GLY A 386 -0.01 3.22 -4.87
N ALA A 387 0.05 1.99 -5.36
CA ALA A 387 -1.09 1.20 -5.83
C ALA A 387 -1.21 -0.14 -5.09
N GLY A 388 -0.21 -1.03 -5.15
CA GLY A 388 -0.31 -2.39 -4.57
C GLY A 388 -0.42 -2.40 -3.05
N ARG A 389 0.72 -2.23 -2.37
CA ARG A 389 0.82 -2.21 -0.91
C ARG A 389 0.00 -1.07 -0.29
N THR A 390 0.02 0.12 -0.91
CA THR A 390 -0.82 1.27 -0.54
C THR A 390 -2.31 0.97 -0.58
N GLY A 391 -2.81 0.43 -1.70
CA GLY A 391 -4.22 0.07 -1.85
C GLY A 391 -4.65 -1.01 -0.86
N THR A 392 -3.78 -1.99 -0.63
CA THR A 392 -4.02 -3.08 0.33
C THR A 392 -4.14 -2.56 1.77
N TYR A 393 -3.24 -1.68 2.20
CA TYR A 393 -3.33 -1.02 3.51
C TYR A 393 -4.59 -0.16 3.64
N ILE A 394 -4.92 0.64 2.61
CA ILE A 394 -6.12 1.49 2.60
C ILE A 394 -7.39 0.65 2.65
N LEU A 395 -7.47 -0.47 1.93
CA LEU A 395 -8.61 -1.40 1.96
C LEU A 395 -8.82 -1.98 3.36
N ILE A 396 -7.75 -2.52 3.97
CA ILE A 396 -7.79 -3.06 5.34
C ILE A 396 -8.24 -1.99 6.34
N ASP A 397 -7.64 -0.79 6.29
CA ASP A 397 -7.96 0.27 7.24
C ASP A 397 -9.37 0.84 7.04
N MET A 398 -9.80 1.08 5.80
CA MET A 398 -11.14 1.58 5.49
C MET A 398 -12.22 0.59 5.95
N VAL A 399 -12.06 -0.70 5.65
CA VAL A 399 -12.99 -1.76 6.08
C VAL A 399 -13.08 -1.85 7.60
N LEU A 400 -11.95 -1.88 8.31
CA LEU A 400 -11.94 -1.96 9.78
C LEU A 400 -12.43 -0.66 10.44
N ASN A 401 -12.21 0.50 9.83
CA ASN A 401 -12.79 1.77 10.28
C ASN A 401 -14.31 1.84 10.04
N ARG A 402 -14.84 1.19 8.99
CA ARG A 402 -16.29 1.02 8.78
C ARG A 402 -16.91 0.13 9.87
N MET A 403 -16.27 -0.99 10.21
CA MET A 403 -16.69 -1.86 11.33
C MET A 403 -16.73 -1.10 12.66
N ALA A 404 -15.67 -0.36 12.99
CA ALA A 404 -15.59 0.41 14.24
C ALA A 404 -16.67 1.51 14.38
N LYS A 405 -17.18 2.03 13.24
CA LYS A 405 -18.31 2.99 13.18
C LYS A 405 -19.69 2.30 13.27
N GLY A 406 -19.77 0.97 13.28
CA GLY A 406 -21.02 0.21 13.33
C GLY A 406 -21.66 -0.11 11.97
N VAL A 407 -20.90 -0.04 10.87
CA VAL A 407 -21.38 -0.52 9.55
C VAL A 407 -21.49 -2.06 9.60
N LYS A 408 -22.71 -2.59 9.40
CA LYS A 408 -23.02 -4.01 9.59
C LYS A 408 -22.86 -4.89 8.34
N GLU A 409 -23.09 -4.31 7.17
CA GLU A 409 -22.95 -4.97 5.87
C GLU A 409 -21.68 -4.46 5.21
N ILE A 410 -20.74 -5.37 4.93
CA ILE A 410 -19.41 -5.04 4.43
C ILE A 410 -19.05 -6.00 3.32
N ASP A 411 -19.08 -5.48 2.11
CA ASP A 411 -18.51 -6.12 0.93
C ASP A 411 -17.11 -5.54 0.68
N ILE A 412 -16.10 -6.40 0.73
CA ILE A 412 -14.69 -6.03 0.53
C ILE A 412 -14.31 -5.90 -0.95
N ALA A 413 -15.03 -6.57 -1.86
CA ALA A 413 -14.85 -6.39 -3.30
C ALA A 413 -15.43 -5.04 -3.73
N ALA A 414 -16.67 -4.72 -3.36
CA ALA A 414 -17.28 -3.42 -3.63
C ALA A 414 -16.55 -2.26 -2.91
N THR A 415 -15.95 -2.52 -1.74
CA THR A 415 -15.06 -1.52 -1.11
C THR A 415 -13.76 -1.33 -1.90
N LEU A 416 -13.21 -2.37 -2.53
CA LEU A 416 -12.05 -2.24 -3.42
C LEU A 416 -12.42 -1.53 -4.73
N GLU A 417 -13.57 -1.81 -5.33
CA GLU A 417 -14.12 -1.07 -6.48
C GLU A 417 -14.21 0.43 -6.16
N HIS A 418 -14.81 0.81 -5.02
CA HIS A 418 -14.88 2.20 -4.54
C HIS A 418 -13.51 2.88 -4.34
N VAL A 419 -12.43 2.15 -4.06
CA VAL A 419 -11.07 2.73 -4.06
C VAL A 419 -10.48 2.78 -5.48
N ARG A 420 -10.83 1.81 -6.35
CA ARG A 420 -10.45 1.78 -7.76
C ARG A 420 -11.15 2.86 -8.61
N ASP A 421 -12.32 3.36 -8.21
CA ASP A 421 -12.94 4.59 -8.76
C ASP A 421 -12.08 5.85 -8.57
N GLN A 422 -11.16 5.82 -7.61
CA GLN A 422 -10.41 6.99 -7.14
C GLN A 422 -8.90 6.90 -7.46
N ARG A 423 -8.34 5.69 -7.61
CA ARG A 423 -6.98 5.47 -8.13
C ARG A 423 -6.90 4.13 -8.88
N PRO A 424 -6.41 4.09 -10.13
CA PRO A 424 -6.33 2.85 -10.89
C PRO A 424 -5.32 1.87 -10.27
N GLY A 425 -5.57 0.57 -10.46
CA GLY A 425 -4.62 -0.50 -10.13
C GLY A 425 -4.34 -0.73 -8.65
N VAL A 426 -5.09 -0.10 -7.73
CA VAL A 426 -4.96 -0.39 -6.29
C VAL A 426 -5.30 -1.85 -5.98
N VAL A 427 -4.50 -2.47 -5.10
CA VAL A 427 -4.45 -3.93 -4.86
C VAL A 427 -4.15 -4.67 -6.18
N GLN A 428 -2.89 -5.01 -6.42
CA GLN A 428 -2.41 -5.46 -7.73
C GLN A 428 -2.55 -6.97 -7.96
N THR A 429 -2.50 -7.77 -6.89
CA THR A 429 -2.49 -9.25 -6.98
C THR A 429 -3.62 -9.87 -6.18
N LYS A 430 -4.02 -11.09 -6.56
CA LYS A 430 -4.98 -11.88 -5.78
C LYS A 430 -4.49 -12.07 -4.34
N ASP A 431 -3.20 -12.34 -4.17
CA ASP A 431 -2.58 -12.57 -2.86
C ASP A 431 -2.72 -11.34 -1.95
N GLN A 432 -2.58 -10.12 -2.49
CA GLN A 432 -2.83 -8.88 -1.75
C GLN A 432 -4.31 -8.74 -1.33
N PHE A 433 -5.25 -9.18 -2.16
CA PHE A 433 -6.68 -9.21 -1.83
C PHE A 433 -7.01 -10.29 -0.77
N GLU A 434 -6.51 -11.51 -0.92
CA GLU A 434 -6.66 -12.62 0.04
C GLU A 434 -6.02 -12.29 1.40
N PHE A 435 -4.89 -11.59 1.40
CA PHE A 435 -4.25 -11.03 2.59
C PHE A 435 -5.09 -9.91 3.24
N ALA A 436 -5.77 -9.06 2.46
CA ALA A 436 -6.68 -8.05 3.01
C ALA A 436 -7.88 -8.69 3.73
N LEU A 437 -8.51 -9.71 3.14
CA LEU A 437 -9.56 -10.49 3.82
C LEU A 437 -9.02 -11.13 5.11
N THR A 438 -7.84 -11.74 5.06
CA THR A 438 -7.22 -12.41 6.22
C THR A 438 -6.92 -11.42 7.35
N ALA A 439 -6.35 -10.26 7.05
CA ALA A 439 -6.06 -9.22 8.04
C ALA A 439 -7.34 -8.63 8.67
N VAL A 440 -8.41 -8.48 7.88
CA VAL A 440 -9.72 -8.04 8.39
C VAL A 440 -10.33 -9.10 9.32
N ALA A 441 -10.31 -10.38 8.92
CA ALA A 441 -10.82 -11.48 9.74
C ALA A 441 -10.06 -11.62 11.08
N GLU A 442 -8.73 -11.52 11.05
CA GLU A 442 -7.91 -11.60 12.26
C GLU A 442 -8.12 -10.42 13.21
N GLU A 443 -8.28 -9.18 12.72
CA GLU A 443 -8.59 -8.03 13.57
C GLU A 443 -9.96 -8.18 14.23
N VAL A 444 -11.00 -8.60 13.48
CA VAL A 444 -12.34 -8.85 14.03
C VAL A 444 -12.32 -9.95 15.10
N ASN A 445 -11.59 -11.03 14.86
CA ASN A 445 -11.37 -12.12 15.80
C ASN A 445 -10.63 -11.65 17.08
N ALA A 446 -9.64 -10.75 16.93
CA ALA A 446 -8.93 -10.15 18.06
C ALA A 446 -9.82 -9.19 18.87
N ILE A 447 -10.67 -8.39 18.21
CA ILE A 447 -11.65 -7.51 18.89
C ILE A 447 -12.68 -8.35 19.66
N LEU A 448 -13.27 -9.37 19.03
CA LEU A 448 -14.25 -10.26 19.69
C LEU A 448 -13.67 -10.96 20.94
N LYS A 449 -12.39 -11.33 20.92
CA LYS A 449 -11.68 -11.92 22.07
C LYS A 449 -11.35 -10.91 23.18
N ALA A 450 -11.40 -9.62 22.90
CA ALA A 450 -11.15 -8.54 23.86
C ALA A 450 -12.42 -7.93 24.46
N LEU A 451 -13.60 -8.24 23.89
CA LEU A 451 -14.89 -7.86 24.46
C LEU A 451 -15.23 -8.75 25.69
N PRO A 452 -15.92 -8.21 26.72
CA PRO A 452 -16.49 -9.03 27.78
C PRO A 452 -17.50 -10.04 27.21
N GLN A 453 -17.47 -11.28 27.71
CA GLN A 453 -18.39 -12.37 27.37
C GLN A 453 -19.57 -12.45 28.35
#